data_AF-A0A0P7ZMK5-F1
#
_entry.id   AF-A0A0P7ZMK5-F1
#
_cell.length_a   1.000
_cell.length_b   1.000
_cell.length_c   1.000
_cell.angle_alpha   90.00
_cell.angle_beta   90.00
_cell.angle_gamma   90.00
#
_symmetry.space_group_name_H-M   'P 1'
#
loop_
_entity.id
_entity.type
_entity.pdbx_description
1 polymer ?
#
loop_
_entity_poly.entity_id
_entity_poly.type
_entity_poly.pdbx_seq_one_letter_code
_entity_poly.pdbx_strand_id
1 'polypeptide(L)'
;MRRMDVFDLLSDAKAHARVDHNDDDAGIALMLSAAAADVAAAAEYDLPEDADDLPADLRFAIIDQVALLYDARGGDTDRPVGLSLAASRIVARYRGVRMCPANP
;
A
#
# COMPACT_ATOMS: atom_id res chain seq x y z
N MET A 1 -2.03 18.98 10.39
CA MET A 1 -2.12 18.15 9.19
C MET A 1 -2.25 16.73 9.68
N ARG A 2 -3.47 16.18 9.66
CA ARG A 2 -3.76 14.87 10.24
C ARG A 2 -3.47 13.84 9.15
N ARG A 3 -2.54 12.91 9.41
CA ARG A 3 -2.29 11.80 8.47
C ARG A 3 -3.50 10.86 8.54
N MET A 4 -3.92 10.31 7.40
CA MET A 4 -4.96 9.27 7.32
C MET A 4 -4.75 8.24 8.42
N ASP A 5 -5.82 7.92 9.16
CA ASP A 5 -5.72 6.90 10.19
C ASP A 5 -5.70 5.51 9.54
N VAL A 6 -4.53 4.89 9.53
CA VAL A 6 -4.32 3.56 8.95
C VAL A 6 -5.16 2.49 9.63
N PHE A 7 -5.63 2.73 10.86
CA PHE A 7 -6.51 1.81 11.57
C PHE A 7 -7.85 1.59 10.87
N ASP A 8 -8.31 2.55 10.05
CA ASP A 8 -9.54 2.41 9.27
C ASP A 8 -9.46 1.30 8.21
N LEU A 9 -8.24 0.93 7.78
CA LEU A 9 -7.98 -0.13 6.81
C LEU A 9 -7.62 -1.49 7.46
N LEU A 10 -7.50 -1.55 8.79
CA LEU A 10 -6.95 -2.71 9.49
C LEU A 10 -7.81 -3.97 9.32
N SER A 11 -9.13 -3.84 9.43
CA SER A 11 -10.04 -4.98 9.26
C SER A 11 -9.94 -5.59 7.87
N ASP A 12 -9.88 -4.75 6.83
CA ASP A 12 -9.79 -5.19 5.45
C ASP A 12 -8.43 -5.83 5.14
N ALA A 13 -7.35 -5.25 5.68
CA ALA A 13 -6.00 -5.80 5.58
C ALA A 13 -5.90 -7.20 6.21
N LYS A 14 -6.47 -7.38 7.41
CA LYS A 14 -6.50 -8.68 8.11
C LYS A 14 -7.31 -9.72 7.35
N ALA A 15 -8.49 -9.34 6.86
CA ALA A 15 -9.33 -10.22 6.06
C ALA A 15 -8.59 -10.67 4.78
N HIS A 16 -7.86 -9.76 4.13
CA HIS A 16 -7.09 -10.07 2.92
C HIS A 16 -5.90 -11.00 3.22
N ALA A 17 -5.16 -10.74 4.31
CA ALA A 17 -4.02 -11.56 4.74
C ALA A 17 -4.42 -12.84 5.50
N ARG A 18 -5.73 -13.12 5.65
CA ARG A 18 -6.27 -14.26 6.41
C ARG A 18 -5.81 -14.31 7.88
N VAL A 19 -5.69 -13.13 8.51
CA VAL A 19 -5.34 -13.00 9.92
C VAL A 19 -6.63 -12.90 10.74
N ASP A 20 -6.84 -13.85 11.65
CA ASP A 20 -8.06 -13.98 12.48
C ASP A 20 -7.85 -13.60 13.96
N HIS A 21 -6.62 -13.24 14.35
CA HIS A 21 -6.25 -12.84 15.71
C HIS A 21 -5.87 -11.35 15.79
N ASN A 22 -5.76 -10.82 17.01
CA ASN A 22 -5.49 -9.38 17.25
C ASN A 22 -4.07 -9.08 17.74
N ASP A 23 -3.27 -10.10 18.09
CA ASP A 23 -1.94 -9.91 18.67
C ASP A 23 -0.96 -9.18 17.72
N ASP A 24 -1.21 -9.27 16.41
CA ASP A 24 -0.39 -8.65 15.37
C ASP A 24 -0.92 -7.28 14.92
N ASP A 25 -2.02 -6.77 15.48
CA ASP A 25 -2.69 -5.54 15.02
C ASP A 25 -1.74 -4.33 15.01
N ALA A 26 -0.92 -4.18 16.05
CA ALA A 26 0.07 -3.11 16.13
C ALA A 26 1.16 -3.23 15.05
N GLY A 27 1.58 -4.46 14.74
CA GLY A 27 2.55 -4.71 13.66
C GLY A 27 1.96 -4.46 12.28
N ILE A 28 0.73 -4.91 12.04
CA ILE A 28 0.00 -4.70 10.78
C ILE A 28 -0.28 -3.22 10.56
N ALA A 29 -0.60 -2.44 11.61
CA ALA A 29 -0.77 -0.99 11.50
C ALA A 29 0.51 -0.25 11.06
N LEU A 30 1.69 -0.70 11.51
CA LEU A 30 2.97 -0.18 11.03
C LEU A 30 3.23 -0.55 9.57
N MET A 31 2.90 -1.77 9.17
CA MET A 31 2.99 -2.21 7.77
C MET A 31 2.02 -1.44 6.87
N LEU A 32 0.80 -1.15 7.34
CA LEU A 32 -0.17 -0.29 6.65
C LEU A 32 0.38 1.11 6.42
N SER A 33 1.04 1.69 7.42
CA SER A 33 1.68 3.01 7.29
C SER A 33 2.78 3.00 6.22
N ALA A 34 3.60 1.94 6.18
CA ALA A 34 4.64 1.77 5.17
C ALA A 34 4.04 1.56 3.78
N ALA A 35 3.08 0.65 3.64
CA ALA A 35 2.40 0.36 2.39
C ALA A 35 1.66 1.57 1.81
N ALA A 36 0.97 2.35 2.65
CA ALA A 36 0.31 3.57 2.24
C ALA A 36 1.32 4.60 1.70
N ALA A 37 2.46 4.76 2.37
CA ALA A 37 3.52 5.65 1.91
C ALA A 37 4.15 5.17 0.58
N ASP A 38 4.42 3.87 0.45
CA ASP A 38 5.01 3.28 -0.76
C ASP A 38 4.07 3.43 -1.97
N VAL A 39 2.78 3.12 -1.78
CA VAL A 39 1.76 3.24 -2.84
C VAL A 39 1.56 4.70 -3.23
N ALA A 40 1.43 5.61 -2.26
CA ALA A 40 1.28 7.04 -2.52
C ALA A 40 2.47 7.62 -3.30
N ALA A 41 3.69 7.28 -2.87
CA ALA A 41 4.91 7.69 -3.54
C ALA A 41 4.99 7.16 -4.97
N ALA A 42 4.67 5.88 -5.18
CA ALA A 42 4.71 5.25 -6.50
C ALA A 42 3.61 5.78 -7.44
N ALA A 43 2.44 6.11 -6.90
CA ALA A 43 1.32 6.68 -7.64
C ALA A 43 1.46 8.19 -7.90
N GLU A 44 2.43 8.87 -7.28
CA GLU A 44 2.50 10.34 -7.23
C GLU A 44 1.16 10.94 -6.75
N TYR A 45 0.58 10.34 -5.70
CA TYR A 45 -0.76 10.67 -5.18
C TYR A 45 -0.70 11.18 -3.74
N ASP A 46 -1.40 12.28 -3.46
CA ASP A 46 -1.55 12.81 -2.10
C ASP A 46 -2.67 12.06 -1.37
N LEU A 47 -2.33 11.34 -0.29
CA LEU A 47 -3.32 10.62 0.50
C LEU A 47 -4.31 11.59 1.17
N PRO A 48 -5.63 11.30 1.12
CA PRO A 48 -6.63 12.07 1.84
C PRO A 48 -6.46 11.94 3.37
N GLU A 49 -7.11 12.82 4.13
CA GLU A 49 -7.17 12.67 5.59
C GLU A 49 -8.13 11.56 6.04
N ASP A 50 -9.15 11.27 5.23
CA ASP A 50 -10.14 10.22 5.46
C ASP A 50 -9.90 9.03 4.51
N ALA A 51 -9.89 7.81 5.04
CA ALA A 51 -9.72 6.62 4.23
C ALA A 51 -10.85 6.44 3.22
N ASP A 52 -12.07 6.90 3.52
CA ASP A 52 -13.24 6.77 2.65
C ASP A 52 -13.18 7.64 1.38
N ASP A 53 -12.32 8.66 1.38
CA ASP A 53 -12.03 9.47 0.19
C ASP A 53 -11.01 8.80 -0.74
N LEU A 54 -10.38 7.70 -0.32
CA LEU A 54 -9.38 7.00 -1.13
C LEU A 54 -10.05 6.26 -2.31
N PRO A 55 -9.56 6.42 -3.55
CA PRO A 55 -10.03 5.62 -4.68
C PRO A 55 -9.94 4.11 -4.36
N ALA A 56 -11.00 3.38 -4.71
CA ALA A 56 -11.14 1.98 -4.32
C ALA A 56 -9.96 1.10 -4.77
N ASP A 57 -9.40 1.34 -5.96
CA ASP A 57 -8.24 0.60 -6.44
C ASP A 57 -6.95 0.97 -5.71
N LEU A 58 -6.71 2.24 -5.35
CA LEU A 58 -5.59 2.59 -4.47
C LEU A 58 -5.75 1.97 -3.07
N ARG A 59 -6.98 1.91 -2.54
CA ARG A 59 -7.26 1.17 -1.30
C ARG A 59 -6.84 -0.30 -1.41
N PHE A 60 -7.24 -0.97 -2.50
CA PHE A 60 -6.81 -2.35 -2.76
C PHE A 60 -5.28 -2.48 -2.92
N ALA A 61 -4.62 -1.52 -3.58
CA ALA A 61 -3.17 -1.54 -3.73
C ALA A 61 -2.44 -1.48 -2.37
N ILE A 62 -2.93 -0.67 -1.43
CA ILE A 62 -2.38 -0.59 -0.07
C ILE A 62 -2.60 -1.91 0.67
N ILE A 63 -3.82 -2.45 0.64
CA ILE A 63 -4.18 -3.72 1.30
C ILE A 63 -3.32 -4.88 0.80
N ASP A 64 -3.16 -5.00 -0.52
CA ASP A 64 -2.36 -6.05 -1.15
C ASP A 64 -0.87 -5.90 -0.83
N GLN A 65 -0.36 -4.65 -0.81
CA GLN A 65 1.01 -4.38 -0.39
C GLN A 65 1.25 -4.76 1.08
N VAL A 66 0.28 -4.56 1.97
CA VAL A 66 0.39 -4.97 3.38
C VAL A 66 0.46 -6.48 3.52
N ALA A 67 -0.37 -7.22 2.78
CA ALA A 67 -0.33 -8.69 2.81
C ALA A 67 1.06 -9.21 2.35
N LEU A 68 1.63 -8.63 1.30
CA LEU A 68 2.99 -8.94 0.87
C LEU A 68 4.03 -8.68 1.99
N LEU A 69 3.96 -7.53 2.66
CA LEU A 69 4.87 -7.19 3.76
C LEU A 69 4.71 -8.11 4.96
N TYR A 70 3.47 -8.49 5.28
CA TYR A 70 3.15 -9.40 6.37
C TYR A 70 3.66 -10.81 6.09
N ASP A 71 3.41 -11.35 4.90
CA ASP A 71 3.88 -12.68 4.51
C ASP A 71 5.41 -12.76 4.49
N ALA A 72 6.08 -11.69 4.06
CA ALA A 72 7.54 -11.60 4.01
C ALA A 72 8.22 -11.48 5.40
N ARG A 73 7.46 -11.30 6.49
CA ARG A 73 8.03 -11.14 7.84
C ARG A 73 8.79 -12.37 8.34
N GLY A 74 8.50 -13.55 7.77
CA GLY A 74 9.12 -14.83 8.13
C GLY A 74 10.60 -14.97 7.77
N GLY A 75 11.24 -13.94 7.20
CA GLY A 75 12.66 -13.94 6.87
C GLY A 75 13.00 -14.60 5.53
N ASP A 76 12.01 -14.78 4.66
CA ASP A 76 12.26 -15.30 3.32
C ASP A 76 13.00 -14.25 2.47
N THR A 77 14.21 -14.60 2.04
CA THR A 77 15.06 -13.75 1.21
C THR A 77 14.67 -13.77 -0.26
N ASP A 78 13.84 -14.72 -0.70
CA ASP A 78 13.39 -14.86 -2.08
C ASP A 78 12.14 -14.02 -2.39
N ARG A 79 12.03 -12.86 -1.74
CA ARG A 79 10.88 -11.96 -1.86
C ARG A 79 11.04 -10.97 -3.02
N PRO A 80 9.96 -10.62 -3.73
CA PRO A 80 9.96 -9.49 -4.65
C PRO A 80 10.35 -8.20 -3.92
N VAL A 81 11.31 -7.47 -4.46
CA VAL A 81 11.71 -6.15 -3.95
C VAL A 81 10.79 -5.09 -4.55
N GLY A 82 10.16 -4.27 -3.69
CA GLY A 82 9.31 -3.16 -4.09
C GLY A 82 7.82 -3.40 -3.83
N LEU A 83 6.97 -2.83 -4.68
CA LEU A 83 5.54 -3.04 -4.63
C LEU A 83 5.18 -4.45 -5.09
N SER A 84 4.08 -4.98 -4.56
CA SER A 84 3.44 -6.16 -5.11
C SER A 84 3.11 -5.97 -6.60
N LEU A 85 2.96 -7.07 -7.32
CA LEU A 85 2.61 -7.01 -8.74
C LEU A 85 1.25 -6.35 -8.97
N ALA A 86 0.28 -6.58 -8.08
CA ALA A 86 -1.05 -5.99 -8.20
C ALA A 86 -1.01 -4.49 -7.90
N ALA A 87 -0.36 -4.08 -6.80
CA ALA A 87 -0.16 -2.66 -6.48
C ALA A 87 0.57 -1.93 -7.61
N SER A 88 1.65 -2.52 -8.15
CA SER A 88 2.41 -1.97 -9.28
C SER A 88 1.54 -1.69 -10.51
N ARG A 89 0.61 -2.59 -10.84
CA ARG A 89 -0.33 -2.42 -11.97
C ARG A 89 -1.37 -1.34 -11.73
N ILE A 90 -1.79 -1.17 -10.47
CA ILE A 90 -2.76 -0.14 -10.10
C ILE A 90 -2.09 1.24 -10.16
N VAL A 91 -0.95 1.42 -9.48
CA VAL A 91 -0.26 2.72 -9.42
C VAL A 91 0.23 3.20 -10.78
N ALA A 92 0.54 2.28 -11.70
CA ALA A 92 0.92 2.63 -13.07
C ALA A 92 -0.15 3.43 -13.83
N ARG A 93 -1.42 3.38 -13.42
CA ARG A 93 -2.50 4.18 -14.01
C ARG A 93 -2.55 5.62 -13.50
N TYR A 94 -2.00 5.85 -12.30
CA TYR A 94 -1.97 7.16 -11.65
C TYR A 94 -0.77 7.98 -12.10
N ARG A 95 0.34 7.29 -12.39
CA ARG A 95 1.57 7.93 -12.82
C ARG A 95 1.45 8.41 -14.28
N GLY A 96 1.60 9.72 -14.49
CA GLY A 96 1.68 10.29 -15.84
C GLY A 96 2.96 9.87 -16.56
N VAL A 97 2.88 9.60 -17.88
CA VAL A 97 4.06 9.33 -18.70
C VAL A 97 4.83 10.63 -18.94
N ARG A 98 6.03 10.74 -18.36
CA ARG A 98 6.97 11.82 -18.70
C ARG A 98 7.81 11.38 -19.89
N MET A 99 7.59 12.00 -21.04
CA MET A 99 8.49 11.85 -22.18
C MET A 99 9.76 12.67 -21.89
N CYS A 100 10.94 12.09 -22.14
CA CYS A 100 12.16 12.88 -22.18
C CYS A 100 11.95 14.03 -23.18
N PRO A 101 12.23 15.29 -22.82
CA PRO A 101 12.16 16.38 -23.78
C PRO A 101 13.13 16.05 -24.92
N ALA A 102 12.66 16.20 -26.16
CA ALA A 102 13.54 16.10 -27.33
C ALA A 102 14.67 17.14 -27.14
N ASN A 103 15.91 16.67 -27.20
CA ASN A 103 17.09 17.52 -27.11
C ASN A 103 17.06 18.52 -28.29
N PRO A 104 17.30 19.83 -28.07
CA PRO A 104 17.25 20.85 -29.12
C PRO A 104 18.31 20.64 -30.22
#